data_AF-A0A6A4HTH1-F1
#
_entry.id   AF-A0A6A4HTH1-F1
#
_cell.length_a   1.000
_cell.length_b   1.000
_cell.length_c   1.000
_cell.angle_alpha   90.00
_cell.angle_beta   90.00
_cell.angle_gamma   90.00
#
_symmetry.space_group_name_H-M   'P 1'
#
loop_
_entity.id
_entity.type
_entity.pdbx_description
1 polymer ?
#
loop_
_entity_poly.entity_id
_entity_poly.type
_entity_poly.pdbx_seq_one_letter_code
_entity_poly.pdbx_strand_id
1 'polypeptide(L)'
;MASSRPFVNTPSTRIPSPTRPPRSSARNSEIYSARPNTSSPSKHLEPNLVAEYGHSHGTPSRLPRPRRQHRPSASLDISPSKPKAKQRASALVPPSPVKTQPLHIDLPAPSLLPAPIPRKFSKRDPQHILNELASLIDASDAAKMREYLPLDVMLAMHERELMEGAARLQRAKSIKGGQATMVSSSGPTGVFGIPLRQVSLYASTKAVLGGFEHDLPIVVFACVEELYRSGISTPSNPTPTSPSPNKFTRRTLSCSPRDPDPVHPRLSALLAIFDSPTHKFGILAALKDEVSDDVYALLTTFLSRLPEPVIAPLEIIQGFRDALWIWCVKPQPGSQRATSTSTRIRIAQMLLGLLPTPNLSLFVYLMAFSCQVLEVRMRRRRRESAARDSLACGTGGISALEAQLLALERELEGKNEREKEKRKIVVRRR
;
A
#
# COMPACT_ATOMS: atom_id res chain seq x y z
N MET A 1 67.14 11.03 64.61
CA MET A 1 67.19 9.85 65.50
C MET A 1 66.26 8.79 64.92
N ALA A 2 66.71 7.52 64.80
CA ALA A 2 65.92 6.33 64.40
C ALA A 2 65.23 6.36 63.01
N SER A 3 65.09 5.26 62.23
CA SER A 3 65.70 3.91 62.31
C SER A 3 65.66 3.22 60.93
N SER A 4 66.74 2.48 60.61
CA SER A 4 66.79 1.21 59.85
C SER A 4 66.32 1.05 58.38
N ARG A 5 66.94 0.06 57.73
CA ARG A 5 66.91 -0.32 56.29
C ARG A 5 65.89 -1.48 56.02
N PRO A 6 66.02 -2.28 54.94
CA PRO A 6 65.55 -2.03 53.56
C PRO A 6 64.55 -3.12 53.08
N PHE A 7 64.06 -3.05 51.83
CA PHE A 7 63.40 -4.21 51.20
C PHE A 7 63.77 -4.42 49.72
N VAL A 8 63.47 -5.61 49.20
CA VAL A 8 64.17 -6.31 48.11
C VAL A 8 63.33 -6.40 46.82
N ASN A 9 64.01 -6.42 45.66
CA ASN A 9 63.42 -6.67 44.34
C ASN A 9 63.01 -8.15 44.12
N THR A 10 61.85 -8.39 43.50
CA THR A 10 61.58 -9.60 42.70
C THR A 10 60.66 -9.30 41.49
N PRO A 11 60.95 -9.84 40.30
CA PRO A 11 60.03 -9.85 39.16
C PRO A 11 59.26 -11.18 39.07
N SER A 12 58.07 -11.20 38.44
CA SER A 12 57.33 -12.46 38.20
C SER A 12 56.79 -12.65 36.78
N THR A 13 57.51 -13.52 36.05
CA THR A 13 57.03 -14.69 35.29
C THR A 13 55.78 -14.60 34.38
N ARG A 14 56.01 -14.77 33.06
CA ARG A 14 55.02 -15.25 32.07
C ARG A 14 54.90 -16.78 32.13
N ILE A 15 53.72 -17.33 31.79
CA ILE A 15 53.49 -18.77 31.55
C ILE A 15 53.04 -18.96 30.08
N PRO A 16 53.54 -19.98 29.34
CA PRO A 16 53.17 -20.27 27.96
C PRO A 16 52.13 -21.39 27.79
N SER A 17 51.62 -21.60 26.58
CA SER A 17 50.77 -22.75 26.20
C SER A 17 50.90 -23.08 24.69
N PRO A 18 50.61 -24.32 24.23
CA PRO A 18 51.53 -25.00 23.29
C PRO A 18 51.02 -25.27 21.85
N THR A 19 51.99 -25.68 21.03
CA THR A 19 51.94 -26.07 19.61
C THR A 19 51.39 -27.48 19.34
N ARG A 20 50.71 -27.68 18.19
CA ARG A 20 50.66 -28.97 17.43
C ARG A 20 50.24 -28.75 15.95
N PRO A 21 50.28 -29.75 15.03
CA PRO A 21 51.24 -29.72 13.92
C PRO A 21 50.58 -29.77 12.51
N PRO A 22 51.35 -29.65 11.40
CA PRO A 22 50.82 -29.69 10.04
C PRO A 22 50.62 -31.12 9.51
N ARG A 23 49.74 -31.28 8.50
CA ARG A 23 49.68 -32.44 7.61
C ARG A 23 49.41 -32.01 6.17
N SER A 24 50.11 -32.65 5.24
CA SER A 24 50.04 -32.43 3.80
C SER A 24 49.73 -33.73 3.06
N SER A 25 48.86 -33.65 2.04
CA SER A 25 48.71 -34.52 0.84
C SER A 25 47.30 -34.33 0.28
N ALA A 26 46.96 -34.42 -1.01
CA ALA A 26 47.63 -34.38 -2.32
C ALA A 26 46.71 -35.15 -3.29
N ARG A 27 46.06 -34.45 -4.24
CA ARG A 27 45.44 -34.91 -5.52
C ARG A 27 44.59 -33.72 -6.03
N ASN A 28 44.84 -33.14 -7.21
CA ASN A 28 44.47 -33.60 -8.56
C ASN A 28 42.99 -34.04 -8.60
N SER A 29 42.07 -33.51 -9.41
CA SER A 29 42.15 -32.83 -10.73
C SER A 29 40.78 -32.14 -11.05
N GLU A 30 40.52 -31.31 -12.08
CA GLU A 30 41.31 -30.64 -13.15
C GLU A 30 40.55 -29.44 -13.79
N ILE A 31 41.26 -28.63 -14.59
CA ILE A 31 40.85 -27.87 -15.81
C ILE A 31 39.45 -27.21 -15.88
N TYR A 32 39.41 -25.88 -15.85
CA TYR A 32 39.00 -25.07 -17.01
C TYR A 32 39.59 -23.65 -16.92
N SER A 33 40.43 -23.28 -17.89
CA SER A 33 41.02 -21.94 -18.01
C SER A 33 40.65 -21.35 -19.38
N ALA A 34 40.05 -20.17 -19.39
CA ALA A 34 39.89 -19.34 -20.58
C ALA A 34 40.75 -18.08 -20.42
N ARG A 35 41.69 -17.86 -21.35
CA ARG A 35 42.59 -16.70 -21.36
C ARG A 35 41.88 -15.42 -21.81
N PRO A 36 42.33 -14.23 -21.35
CA PRO A 36 42.15 -13.00 -22.09
C PRO A 36 43.14 -12.94 -23.26
N ASN A 37 42.72 -12.42 -24.42
CA ASN A 37 43.62 -12.06 -25.51
C ASN A 37 43.59 -10.54 -25.70
N THR A 38 44.76 -9.93 -25.52
CA THR A 38 45.08 -8.58 -26.00
C THR A 38 45.99 -8.70 -27.23
N SER A 39 45.71 -7.91 -28.27
CA SER A 39 46.68 -7.62 -29.33
C SER A 39 46.48 -6.19 -29.81
N SER A 40 47.58 -5.55 -30.19
CA SER A 40 47.72 -4.09 -30.24
C SER A 40 47.80 -3.56 -31.71
N PRO A 41 48.39 -2.39 -32.06
CA PRO A 41 47.66 -1.44 -32.91
C PRO A 41 48.30 -1.16 -34.30
N SER A 42 47.53 -0.51 -35.18
CA SER A 42 48.04 0.27 -36.33
C SER A 42 47.02 1.36 -36.64
N LYS A 43 47.35 2.65 -36.51
CA LYS A 43 48.22 3.51 -37.36
C LYS A 43 47.50 4.06 -38.60
N HIS A 44 47.35 5.39 -38.59
CA HIS A 44 47.39 6.32 -39.73
C HIS A 44 46.64 5.97 -41.04
N LEU A 45 45.65 6.79 -41.41
CA LEU A 45 45.78 7.76 -42.51
C LEU A 45 44.52 8.66 -42.65
N GLU A 46 44.73 9.97 -42.48
CA GLU A 46 43.99 11.05 -43.18
C GLU A 46 44.36 10.97 -44.69
N PRO A 47 43.47 11.36 -45.64
CA PRO A 47 43.28 12.79 -45.92
C PRO A 47 41.88 13.25 -46.36
N ASN A 48 41.46 14.38 -45.78
CA ASN A 48 41.16 15.67 -46.43
C ASN A 48 40.75 15.79 -47.93
N LEU A 49 39.85 16.76 -48.19
CA LEU A 49 39.44 17.37 -49.49
C LEU A 49 38.59 16.43 -50.40
N VAL A 50 37.61 16.88 -51.20
CA VAL A 50 37.37 18.16 -51.90
C VAL A 50 35.85 18.50 -51.89
N ALA A 51 35.49 19.79 -51.92
CA ALA A 51 34.10 20.25 -52.12
C ALA A 51 33.73 20.31 -53.61
N GLU A 52 32.45 20.18 -54.00
CA GLU A 52 31.84 21.09 -54.99
C GLU A 52 30.31 20.90 -55.20
N TYR A 53 29.72 21.99 -55.69
CA TYR A 53 28.36 22.31 -56.15
C TYR A 53 27.28 21.24 -56.42
N GLY A 54 26.05 21.62 -56.07
CA GLY A 54 24.80 20.95 -56.49
C GLY A 54 23.53 21.76 -56.19
N HIS A 55 23.40 22.98 -56.72
CA HIS A 55 22.14 23.73 -56.66
C HIS A 55 21.05 23.07 -57.51
N SER A 56 19.83 22.91 -56.97
CA SER A 56 18.60 22.96 -57.78
C SER A 56 17.38 23.41 -56.95
N HIS A 57 16.60 24.32 -57.53
CA HIS A 57 15.32 24.81 -56.99
C HIS A 57 14.19 23.82 -57.31
N GLY A 58 13.07 23.80 -56.56
CA GLY A 58 12.03 22.81 -56.87
C GLY A 58 10.62 22.85 -56.26
N THR A 59 10.16 23.94 -55.63
CA THR A 59 8.72 24.20 -55.30
C THR A 59 7.92 23.21 -54.40
N PRO A 60 6.81 23.66 -53.75
CA PRO A 60 6.08 22.85 -52.76
C PRO A 60 4.86 22.13 -53.36
N SER A 61 4.73 20.83 -53.07
CA SER A 61 3.53 20.07 -53.42
C SER A 61 2.46 20.14 -52.32
N ARG A 62 1.20 20.20 -52.75
CA ARG A 62 0.04 20.70 -51.98
C ARG A 62 -1.08 19.64 -51.98
N LEU A 63 -1.96 19.71 -50.96
CA LEU A 63 -3.32 19.11 -50.93
C LEU A 63 -3.40 17.57 -50.69
N PRO A 64 -4.58 17.02 -50.25
CA PRO A 64 -5.90 17.67 -50.17
C PRO A 64 -6.61 17.69 -48.80
N ARG A 65 -7.39 18.76 -48.59
CA ARG A 65 -8.50 18.82 -47.62
C ARG A 65 -9.70 18.00 -48.13
N PRO A 66 -10.45 17.28 -47.27
CA PRO A 66 -11.79 16.85 -47.61
C PRO A 66 -12.76 18.05 -47.65
N ARG A 67 -13.64 18.04 -48.66
CA ARG A 67 -14.50 19.16 -49.06
C ARG A 67 -15.89 19.00 -48.45
N ARG A 68 -16.40 20.03 -47.75
CA ARG A 68 -17.83 20.12 -47.38
C ARG A 68 -18.69 20.02 -48.64
N GLN A 69 -19.71 19.18 -48.61
CA GLN A 69 -20.87 19.31 -49.50
C GLN A 69 -22.11 19.65 -48.67
N HIS A 70 -22.75 20.76 -49.00
CA HIS A 70 -24.12 21.04 -48.57
C HIS A 70 -25.06 20.15 -49.38
N ARG A 71 -26.13 19.66 -48.75
CA ARG A 71 -27.34 19.19 -49.45
C ARG A 71 -28.56 19.78 -48.73
N PRO A 72 -29.49 20.45 -49.44
CA PRO A 72 -30.64 21.09 -48.81
C PRO A 72 -31.88 20.19 -48.75
N SER A 73 -32.80 20.57 -47.86
CA SER A 73 -34.26 20.38 -47.92
C SER A 73 -34.85 18.97 -48.01
N ALA A 74 -35.46 18.53 -46.91
CA ALA A 74 -36.75 17.84 -46.93
C ALA A 74 -37.46 18.05 -45.58
N SER A 75 -38.46 18.92 -45.55
CA SER A 75 -39.38 19.12 -44.42
C SER A 75 -40.56 18.16 -44.52
N LEU A 76 -40.83 17.38 -43.48
CA LEU A 76 -42.11 16.69 -43.30
C LEU A 76 -42.58 16.77 -41.85
N ASP A 77 -43.59 17.60 -41.63
CA ASP A 77 -44.44 17.57 -40.43
C ASP A 77 -45.23 16.27 -40.39
N ILE A 78 -45.12 15.49 -39.31
CA ILE A 78 -46.17 14.55 -38.90
C ILE A 78 -46.36 14.66 -37.38
N SER A 79 -47.37 15.43 -36.99
CA SER A 79 -47.98 15.33 -35.66
C SER A 79 -48.99 14.18 -35.63
N PRO A 80 -49.01 13.33 -34.58
CA PRO A 80 -50.19 12.56 -34.23
C PRO A 80 -50.86 13.13 -32.97
N SER A 81 -52.11 13.57 -33.14
CA SER A 81 -52.99 14.00 -32.05
C SER A 81 -53.52 12.83 -31.21
N LYS A 82 -53.50 13.03 -29.88
CA LYS A 82 -54.45 12.57 -28.82
C LYS A 82 -55.52 11.51 -29.22
N PRO A 83 -55.85 10.62 -28.27
CA PRO A 83 -57.10 10.88 -27.54
C PRO A 83 -57.00 10.72 -26.01
N LYS A 84 -57.74 11.59 -25.28
CA LYS A 84 -58.06 11.39 -23.87
C LYS A 84 -59.23 10.40 -23.76
N ALA A 85 -59.01 9.22 -23.21
CA ALA A 85 -60.10 8.36 -22.77
C ALA A 85 -60.44 8.65 -21.29
N LYS A 86 -61.64 9.18 -21.03
CA LYS A 86 -62.24 9.16 -19.69
C LYS A 86 -62.80 7.75 -19.47
N GLN A 87 -62.31 7.02 -18.47
CA GLN A 87 -63.11 5.96 -17.84
C GLN A 87 -63.32 6.31 -16.37
N ARG A 88 -64.60 6.27 -15.99
CA ARG A 88 -65.14 6.63 -14.69
C ARG A 88 -65.72 5.34 -14.11
N ALA A 89 -64.95 4.67 -13.26
CA ALA A 89 -65.39 3.48 -12.55
C ALA A 89 -65.34 3.77 -11.05
N SER A 90 -66.52 3.80 -10.42
CA SER A 90 -66.66 3.81 -8.97
C SER A 90 -66.60 2.37 -8.45
N ALA A 91 -65.79 2.08 -7.43
CA ALA A 91 -66.14 1.17 -6.32
C ALA A 91 -64.96 0.94 -5.35
N LEU A 92 -65.33 0.61 -4.11
CA LEU A 92 -64.53 -0.09 -3.08
C LEU A 92 -63.35 0.67 -2.44
N VAL A 93 -63.70 1.33 -1.33
CA VAL A 93 -62.80 1.79 -0.27
C VAL A 93 -62.13 0.58 0.42
N PRO A 94 -60.78 0.50 0.49
CA PRO A 94 -60.11 -0.41 1.40
C PRO A 94 -60.09 0.17 2.83
N PRO A 95 -60.17 -0.66 3.89
CA PRO A 95 -60.18 -0.19 5.27
C PRO A 95 -58.84 0.42 5.68
N SER A 96 -58.91 1.47 6.50
CA SER A 96 -57.75 2.20 7.03
C SER A 96 -56.78 1.28 7.78
N PRO A 97 -55.46 1.39 7.58
CA PRO A 97 -54.49 0.68 8.40
C PRO A 97 -54.53 1.20 9.84
N VAL A 98 -54.77 0.29 10.79
CA VAL A 98 -54.66 0.57 12.22
C VAL A 98 -53.23 1.02 12.52
N LYS A 99 -53.07 2.24 13.05
CA LYS A 99 -51.79 2.72 13.57
C LYS A 99 -51.45 1.99 14.87
N THR A 100 -50.83 0.83 14.76
CA THR A 100 -50.13 0.21 15.87
C THR A 100 -48.96 1.12 16.26
N GLN A 101 -49.10 1.91 17.32
CA GLN A 101 -47.99 2.68 17.86
C GLN A 101 -46.96 1.69 18.43
N PRO A 102 -45.69 1.70 17.98
CA PRO A 102 -44.67 0.93 18.65
C PRO A 102 -44.43 1.51 20.05
N LEU A 103 -44.36 0.65 21.06
CA LEU A 103 -43.97 1.04 22.41
C LEU A 103 -42.58 1.65 22.37
N HIS A 104 -42.51 2.97 22.57
CA HIS A 104 -41.26 3.72 22.58
C HIS A 104 -40.51 3.40 23.88
N ILE A 105 -39.57 2.47 23.81
CA ILE A 105 -38.61 2.27 24.90
C ILE A 105 -37.58 3.39 24.77
N ASP A 106 -37.72 4.41 25.60
CA ASP A 106 -36.79 5.54 25.66
C ASP A 106 -35.43 5.10 26.22
N LEU A 107 -34.62 4.46 25.38
CA LEU A 107 -33.17 4.44 25.59
C LEU A 107 -32.65 5.87 25.39
N PRO A 108 -31.84 6.41 26.31
CA PRO A 108 -31.28 7.74 26.16
C PRO A 108 -30.45 7.78 24.87
N ALA A 109 -30.87 8.63 23.93
CA ALA A 109 -30.18 8.78 22.65
C ALA A 109 -28.71 9.14 22.92
N PRO A 110 -27.73 8.37 22.40
CA PRO A 110 -26.33 8.72 22.56
C PRO A 110 -26.11 10.10 21.94
N SER A 111 -25.48 10.99 22.71
CA SER A 111 -25.38 12.41 22.40
C SER A 111 -24.93 12.63 20.96
N LEU A 112 -25.80 13.23 20.13
CA LEU A 112 -25.61 13.45 18.69
C LEU A 112 -24.55 14.54 18.42
N LEU A 113 -23.35 14.38 18.97
CA LEU A 113 -22.20 15.18 18.59
C LEU A 113 -21.93 14.92 17.10
N PRO A 114 -21.85 15.97 16.25
CA PRO A 114 -21.63 15.78 14.83
C PRO A 114 -20.30 15.04 14.62
N ALA A 115 -20.33 13.99 13.79
CA ALA A 115 -19.15 13.21 13.50
C ALA A 115 -18.02 14.15 13.00
N PRO A 116 -16.79 14.01 13.52
CA PRO A 116 -15.72 14.95 13.21
C PRO A 116 -15.44 14.95 11.71
N ILE A 117 -15.52 16.12 11.09
CA ILE A 117 -15.33 16.30 9.65
C ILE A 117 -13.95 15.75 9.26
N PRO A 118 -13.86 14.78 8.33
CA PRO A 118 -12.60 14.24 7.87
C PRO A 118 -11.66 15.33 7.35
N ARG A 119 -10.38 15.26 7.74
CA ARG A 119 -9.38 16.22 7.29
C ARG A 119 -8.85 15.78 5.94
N LYS A 120 -8.73 16.69 4.97
CA LYS A 120 -8.01 16.38 3.73
C LYS A 120 -6.56 16.06 4.06
N PHE A 121 -6.06 14.92 3.57
CA PHE A 121 -4.64 14.62 3.66
C PHE A 121 -3.84 15.69 2.90
N SER A 122 -2.95 16.39 3.61
CA SER A 122 -1.98 17.30 3.02
C SER A 122 -0.60 16.70 3.21
N LYS A 123 0.08 16.40 2.10
CA LYS A 123 1.48 16.00 2.11
C LYS A 123 2.33 17.16 2.65
N ARG A 124 3.37 16.86 3.42
CA ARG A 124 4.36 17.87 3.83
C ARG A 124 5.28 18.19 2.65
N ASP A 125 5.82 19.40 2.63
CA ASP A 125 6.86 19.78 1.68
C ASP A 125 8.09 18.83 1.82
N PRO A 126 8.55 18.20 0.72
CA PRO A 126 9.71 17.32 0.75
C PRO A 126 10.99 17.98 1.25
N GLN A 127 11.21 19.29 1.05
CA GLN A 127 12.41 19.95 1.58
C GLN A 127 12.42 19.94 3.11
N HIS A 128 11.29 20.26 3.74
CA HIS A 128 11.12 20.15 5.19
C HIS A 128 11.29 18.70 5.69
N ILE A 129 10.78 17.70 4.95
CA ILE A 129 10.98 16.28 5.30
C ILE A 129 12.48 15.91 5.24
N LEU A 130 13.20 16.33 4.20
CA LEU A 130 14.62 16.03 4.02
C LEU A 130 15.50 16.73 5.07
N ASN A 131 15.16 17.97 5.45
CA ASN A 131 15.83 18.68 6.54
C ASN A 131 15.57 18.02 7.90
N GLU A 132 14.33 17.59 8.19
CA GLU A 132 14.02 16.83 9.41
C GLU A 132 14.78 15.48 9.40
N LEU A 133 14.80 14.77 8.28
CA LEU A 133 15.51 13.49 8.10
C LEU A 133 17.02 13.63 8.33
N ALA A 134 17.65 14.65 7.74
CA ALA A 134 19.07 14.93 7.92
C ALA A 134 19.46 15.23 9.38
N SER A 135 18.52 15.74 10.20
CA SER A 135 18.74 15.94 11.65
C SER A 135 18.57 14.67 12.49
N LEU A 136 17.94 13.62 11.95
CA LEU A 136 17.64 12.36 12.62
C LEU A 136 18.65 11.24 12.34
N ILE A 137 19.40 11.34 11.23
CA ILE A 137 20.50 10.45 10.85
C ILE A 137 21.85 11.06 11.22
N ASP A 138 22.88 10.22 11.38
CA ASP A 138 24.23 10.71 11.70
C ASP A 138 24.82 11.53 10.54
N ALA A 139 25.70 12.48 10.86
CA ALA A 139 26.27 13.41 9.87
C ALA A 139 27.01 12.72 8.71
N SER A 140 27.61 11.54 8.95
CA SER A 140 28.23 10.72 7.91
C SER A 140 27.23 10.16 6.90
N ASP A 141 26.02 9.86 7.35
CA ASP A 141 24.94 9.29 6.54
C ASP A 141 24.10 10.40 5.89
N ALA A 142 23.98 11.56 6.54
CA ALA A 142 23.42 12.77 5.96
C ALA A 142 24.18 13.23 4.72
N ALA A 143 25.52 13.15 4.73
CA ALA A 143 26.34 13.40 3.54
C ALA A 143 26.03 12.41 2.39
N LYS A 144 25.78 11.14 2.72
CA LYS A 144 25.42 10.07 1.77
C LYS A 144 23.94 10.03 1.41
N MET A 145 23.11 10.92 1.94
CA MET A 145 21.66 10.90 1.68
C MET A 145 21.35 11.02 0.18
N ARG A 146 22.18 11.70 -0.60
CA ARG A 146 22.08 11.79 -2.08
C ARG A 146 22.49 10.51 -2.82
N GLU A 147 23.30 9.65 -2.21
CA GLU A 147 23.68 8.34 -2.77
C GLU A 147 22.50 7.36 -2.63
N TYR A 148 21.81 7.40 -1.49
CA TYR A 148 20.65 6.54 -1.22
C TYR A 148 19.34 7.09 -1.76
N LEU A 149 19.14 8.39 -1.85
CA LEU A 149 17.89 8.99 -2.31
C LEU A 149 18.16 9.87 -3.54
N PRO A 150 17.60 9.57 -4.73
CA PRO A 150 17.71 10.43 -5.90
C PRO A 150 16.83 11.67 -5.70
N LEU A 151 17.32 12.62 -4.89
CA LEU A 151 16.55 13.76 -4.39
C LEU A 151 15.92 14.58 -5.52
N ASP A 152 16.67 14.80 -6.60
CA ASP A 152 16.21 15.61 -7.73
C ASP A 152 15.01 14.94 -8.44
N VAL A 153 15.03 13.62 -8.58
CA VAL A 153 13.89 12.83 -9.10
C VAL A 153 12.70 12.93 -8.14
N MET A 154 12.93 12.73 -6.84
CA MET A 154 11.87 12.75 -5.83
C MET A 154 11.19 14.13 -5.71
N LEU A 155 11.96 15.21 -5.82
CA LEU A 155 11.46 16.59 -5.88
C LEU A 155 10.65 16.83 -7.15
N ALA A 156 11.18 16.47 -8.33
CA ALA A 156 10.46 16.60 -9.60
C ALA A 156 9.15 15.78 -9.63
N MET A 157 9.15 14.58 -9.04
CA MET A 157 7.93 13.76 -8.90
C MET A 157 6.85 14.45 -8.05
N HIS A 158 7.26 15.13 -6.96
CA HIS A 158 6.36 15.87 -6.09
C HIS A 158 5.84 17.16 -6.74
N GLU A 159 6.71 17.95 -7.38
CA GLU A 159 6.32 19.14 -8.14
C GLU A 159 5.29 18.80 -9.22
N ARG A 160 5.56 17.76 -10.01
CA ARG A 160 4.61 17.24 -11.01
C ARG A 160 3.29 16.80 -10.36
N GLU A 161 3.34 16.23 -9.15
CA GLU A 161 2.15 15.84 -8.37
C GLU A 161 1.30 17.05 -7.96
N LEU A 162 1.93 18.15 -7.55
CA LEU A 162 1.25 19.41 -7.27
C LEU A 162 0.60 19.98 -8.54
N MET A 163 1.31 19.96 -9.68
CA MET A 163 0.75 20.40 -10.98
C MET A 163 -0.48 19.57 -11.41
N GLU A 164 -0.40 18.24 -11.33
CA GLU A 164 -1.53 17.36 -11.67
C GLU A 164 -2.68 17.46 -10.65
N GLY A 165 -2.40 17.79 -9.39
CA GLY A 165 -3.40 18.13 -8.37
C GLY A 165 -4.13 19.43 -8.68
N ALA A 166 -3.41 20.48 -9.08
CA ALA A 166 -4.00 21.74 -9.52
C ALA A 166 -4.86 21.56 -10.78
N ALA A 167 -4.39 20.81 -11.77
CA ALA A 167 -5.13 20.48 -12.98
C ALA A 167 -6.40 19.63 -12.70
N ARG A 168 -6.35 18.72 -11.71
CA ARG A 168 -7.55 18.03 -11.20
C ARG A 168 -8.57 19.01 -10.62
N LEU A 169 -8.13 19.94 -9.77
CA LEU A 169 -9.01 20.91 -9.12
C LEU A 169 -9.65 21.88 -10.15
N GLN A 170 -8.90 22.31 -11.17
CA GLN A 170 -9.44 23.12 -12.27
C GLN A 170 -10.50 22.35 -13.08
N ARG A 171 -10.25 21.09 -13.45
CA ARG A 171 -11.25 20.24 -14.13
C ARG A 171 -12.50 20.02 -13.28
N ALA A 172 -12.35 19.75 -11.99
CA ALA A 172 -13.48 19.61 -11.07
C ALA A 172 -14.33 20.88 -10.93
N LYS A 173 -13.70 22.07 -10.96
CA LYS A 173 -14.40 23.37 -11.02
C LYS A 173 -15.15 23.54 -12.34
N SER A 174 -14.52 23.22 -13.47
CA SER A 174 -15.14 23.32 -14.81
C SER A 174 -16.37 22.41 -14.96
N ILE A 175 -16.32 21.18 -14.43
CA ILE A 175 -17.47 20.24 -14.43
C ILE A 175 -18.67 20.82 -13.67
N LYS A 176 -18.45 21.47 -12.53
CA LYS A 176 -19.52 22.16 -11.78
C LYS A 176 -20.12 23.34 -12.53
N GLY A 177 -19.41 23.92 -13.50
CA GLY A 177 -19.89 25.00 -14.37
C GLY A 177 -20.76 24.53 -15.55
N GLY A 178 -21.08 23.24 -15.67
CA GLY A 178 -21.98 22.70 -16.71
C GLY A 178 -21.36 22.62 -18.13
N GLN A 179 -20.12 23.07 -18.32
CA GLN A 179 -19.44 23.14 -19.62
C GLN A 179 -18.42 22.00 -19.86
N ALA A 180 -18.50 20.90 -19.11
CA ALA A 180 -17.62 19.76 -19.31
C ALA A 180 -18.05 18.89 -20.51
N THR A 181 -17.74 19.35 -21.72
CA THR A 181 -17.34 18.39 -22.77
C THR A 181 -16.18 17.58 -22.20
N MET A 182 -16.38 16.28 -21.97
CA MET A 182 -15.28 15.39 -21.61
C MET A 182 -14.24 15.48 -22.72
N VAL A 183 -13.13 16.15 -22.44
CA VAL A 183 -11.99 16.22 -23.35
C VAL A 183 -11.52 14.79 -23.53
N SER A 184 -11.75 14.24 -24.72
CA SER A 184 -11.36 12.90 -25.12
C SER A 184 -9.84 12.81 -25.17
N SER A 185 -9.21 12.71 -24.00
CA SER A 185 -7.79 12.42 -23.88
C SER A 185 -7.56 11.07 -24.55
N SER A 186 -6.92 11.07 -25.72
CA SER A 186 -6.82 9.96 -26.65
C SER A 186 -5.89 8.82 -26.18
N GLY A 187 -5.69 8.69 -24.88
CA GLY A 187 -4.96 7.58 -24.26
C GLY A 187 -5.90 6.44 -23.86
N PRO A 188 -5.38 5.22 -23.70
CA PRO A 188 -6.16 4.07 -23.25
C PRO A 188 -6.68 4.30 -21.82
N THR A 189 -7.99 4.37 -21.65
CA THR A 189 -8.65 4.49 -20.33
C THR A 189 -8.91 3.09 -19.76
N GLY A 190 -7.88 2.50 -19.14
CA GLY A 190 -7.97 1.28 -18.32
C GLY A 190 -7.72 1.56 -16.84
N VAL A 191 -7.65 0.51 -16.02
CA VAL A 191 -7.24 0.54 -14.60
C VAL A 191 -6.11 -0.45 -14.35
N PHE A 192 -6.10 -1.62 -15.00
CA PHE A 192 -5.02 -2.59 -14.91
C PHE A 192 -3.90 -2.25 -15.89
N GLY A 193 -2.63 -2.41 -15.49
CA GLY A 193 -1.48 -2.00 -16.32
C GLY A 193 -1.15 -0.50 -16.28
N ILE A 194 -2.01 0.32 -15.66
CA ILE A 194 -1.88 1.78 -15.65
C ILE A 194 -1.13 2.26 -14.38
N PRO A 195 -0.22 3.25 -14.46
CA PRO A 195 0.43 3.83 -13.28
C PRO A 195 -0.60 4.35 -12.28
N LEU A 196 -0.43 4.00 -11.00
CA LEU A 196 -1.36 4.36 -9.91
C LEU A 196 -1.70 5.86 -9.85
N ARG A 197 -0.71 6.68 -10.18
CA ARG A 197 -0.80 8.13 -10.36
C ARG A 197 -1.89 8.54 -11.35
N GLN A 198 -1.97 7.88 -12.50
CA GLN A 198 -2.99 8.13 -13.52
C GLN A 198 -4.36 7.56 -13.11
N VAL A 199 -4.40 6.35 -12.54
CA VAL A 199 -5.63 5.74 -12.00
C VAL A 199 -6.31 6.67 -10.98
N SER A 200 -5.52 7.37 -10.14
CA SER A 200 -6.00 8.38 -9.18
C SER A 200 -6.63 9.65 -9.79
N LEU A 201 -6.66 9.79 -11.12
CA LEU A 201 -7.28 10.91 -11.81
C LEU A 201 -8.75 10.67 -12.16
N TYR A 202 -9.16 9.40 -12.35
CA TYR A 202 -10.48 9.05 -12.90
C TYR A 202 -11.13 7.80 -12.30
N ALA A 203 -10.36 6.90 -11.68
CA ALA A 203 -10.84 5.62 -11.13
C ALA A 203 -10.53 5.49 -9.63
N SER A 204 -10.71 6.58 -8.87
CA SER A 204 -10.50 6.62 -7.42
C SER A 204 -11.75 7.02 -6.62
N THR A 205 -11.83 6.51 -5.39
CA THR A 205 -12.83 6.83 -4.38
C THR A 205 -12.18 7.36 -3.10
N LYS A 206 -12.98 8.00 -2.25
CA LYS A 206 -12.54 8.55 -0.95
C LYS A 206 -12.72 7.51 0.16
N ALA A 207 -11.67 7.28 0.93
CA ALA A 207 -11.70 6.52 2.18
C ALA A 207 -11.16 7.37 3.33
N VAL A 208 -11.66 7.16 4.55
CA VAL A 208 -11.19 7.88 5.74
C VAL A 208 -10.34 6.95 6.60
N LEU A 209 -9.07 7.30 6.82
CA LEU A 209 -8.13 6.52 7.61
C LEU A 209 -7.41 7.42 8.61
N GLY A 210 -7.47 7.08 9.90
CA GLY A 210 -6.89 7.91 10.96
C GLY A 210 -7.46 9.34 11.06
N GLY A 211 -8.67 9.57 10.55
CA GLY A 211 -9.28 10.91 10.46
C GLY A 211 -8.89 11.73 9.22
N PHE A 212 -8.11 11.15 8.29
CA PHE A 212 -7.71 11.78 7.04
C PHE A 212 -8.42 11.16 5.82
N GLU A 213 -8.81 12.00 4.86
CA GLU A 213 -9.33 11.57 3.55
C GLU A 213 -8.17 11.14 2.63
N HIS A 214 -8.27 9.92 2.12
CA HIS A 214 -7.35 9.32 1.14
C HIS A 214 -8.09 9.04 -0.17
N ASP A 215 -7.42 9.27 -1.31
CA ASP A 215 -7.87 8.81 -2.62
C ASP A 215 -7.28 7.41 -2.89
N LEU A 216 -8.15 6.43 -3.11
CA LEU A 216 -7.79 5.03 -3.36
C LEU A 216 -8.39 4.54 -4.68
N PRO A 217 -7.74 3.63 -5.43
CA PRO A 217 -8.36 2.99 -6.59
C PRO A 217 -9.67 2.30 -6.20
N ILE A 218 -10.72 2.49 -7.02
CA ILE A 218 -12.07 1.95 -6.74
C ILE A 218 -12.03 0.44 -6.55
N VAL A 219 -11.28 -0.28 -7.40
CA VAL A 219 -11.09 -1.74 -7.31
C VAL A 219 -10.46 -2.17 -5.98
N VAL A 220 -9.45 -1.45 -5.48
CA VAL A 220 -8.81 -1.80 -4.19
C VAL A 220 -9.77 -1.57 -3.04
N PHE A 221 -10.45 -0.42 -3.02
CA PHE A 221 -11.43 -0.10 -1.97
C PHE A 221 -12.56 -1.13 -1.96
N ALA A 222 -13.16 -1.43 -3.11
CA ALA A 222 -14.24 -2.43 -3.23
C ALA A 222 -13.79 -3.81 -2.73
N CYS A 223 -12.62 -4.29 -3.18
CA CYS A 223 -12.07 -5.58 -2.73
C CYS A 223 -11.80 -5.62 -1.22
N VAL A 224 -11.16 -4.59 -0.66
CA VAL A 224 -10.79 -4.57 0.76
C VAL A 224 -12.01 -4.45 1.66
N GLU A 225 -12.97 -3.58 1.32
CA GLU A 225 -14.25 -3.48 2.04
C GLU A 225 -15.03 -4.79 2.01
N GLU A 226 -15.01 -5.52 0.89
CA GLU A 226 -15.69 -6.81 0.83
C GLU A 226 -14.95 -7.90 1.62
N LEU A 227 -13.62 -7.98 1.55
CA LEU A 227 -12.82 -8.89 2.37
C LEU A 227 -12.98 -8.61 3.87
N TYR A 228 -13.31 -7.38 4.27
CA TYR A 228 -13.75 -7.06 5.63
C TYR A 228 -15.16 -7.60 5.93
N ARG A 229 -16.15 -7.36 5.05
CA ARG A 229 -17.55 -7.80 5.25
C ARG A 229 -17.72 -9.31 5.26
N SER A 230 -17.11 -10.01 4.31
CA SER A 230 -17.14 -11.48 4.23
C SER A 230 -16.49 -12.14 5.45
N GLY A 231 -15.76 -11.35 6.24
CA GLY A 231 -14.90 -11.83 7.29
C GLY A 231 -13.62 -12.44 6.71
N ILE A 232 -12.49 -11.87 7.12
CA ILE A 232 -11.18 -12.55 7.11
C ILE A 232 -11.28 -13.86 7.94
N SER A 233 -12.28 -13.92 8.83
CA SER A 233 -12.90 -15.13 9.38
C SER A 233 -13.96 -15.63 8.39
N THR A 234 -13.79 -16.70 7.61
CA THR A 234 -13.36 -18.03 8.06
C THR A 234 -13.08 -18.92 6.84
N PRO A 235 -12.08 -19.84 6.88
CA PRO A 235 -12.26 -21.09 6.13
C PRO A 235 -13.51 -21.75 6.70
N SER A 236 -14.46 -22.06 5.81
CA SER A 236 -15.73 -22.72 6.13
C SER A 236 -15.52 -23.81 7.18
N ASN A 237 -16.36 -23.80 8.22
CA ASN A 237 -16.31 -24.75 9.32
C ASN A 237 -16.17 -26.18 8.73
N PRO A 238 -15.07 -26.92 8.96
CA PRO A 238 -14.96 -28.26 8.44
C PRO A 238 -15.97 -29.11 9.19
N THR A 239 -17.11 -29.39 8.55
CA THR A 239 -17.97 -30.49 8.94
C THR A 239 -17.07 -31.73 9.11
N PRO A 240 -17.09 -32.44 10.26
CA PRO A 240 -16.06 -33.42 10.62
C PRO A 240 -15.83 -34.60 9.64
N THR A 241 -16.67 -34.71 8.61
CA THR A 241 -16.71 -35.78 7.61
C THR A 241 -15.93 -35.49 6.31
N SER A 242 -15.33 -34.31 6.13
CA SER A 242 -14.50 -34.03 4.93
C SER A 242 -13.00 -33.92 5.26
N PRO A 243 -12.17 -34.91 4.91
CA PRO A 243 -10.72 -34.93 5.21
C PRO A 243 -9.89 -34.04 4.26
N SER A 244 -10.46 -32.93 3.77
CA SER A 244 -9.78 -31.97 2.89
C SER A 244 -9.14 -30.84 3.71
N PRO A 245 -7.80 -30.81 3.89
CA PRO A 245 -7.16 -29.80 4.74
C PRO A 245 -7.26 -28.38 4.14
N ASN A 246 -7.56 -27.40 5.01
CA ASN A 246 -7.81 -25.99 4.69
C ASN A 246 -6.74 -25.30 3.80
N LYS A 247 -6.96 -25.33 2.47
CA LYS A 247 -6.04 -24.78 1.45
C LYS A 247 -5.90 -23.25 1.48
N PHE A 248 -6.87 -22.52 2.03
CA PHE A 248 -6.86 -21.05 2.12
C PHE A 248 -5.59 -20.53 2.84
N THR A 249 -5.12 -21.25 3.85
CA THR A 249 -4.04 -20.82 4.76
C THR A 249 -2.64 -20.77 4.14
N ARG A 250 -2.41 -21.39 2.97
CA ARG A 250 -1.15 -21.28 2.20
C ARG A 250 -1.26 -20.35 0.99
N ARG A 251 -2.45 -20.11 0.44
CA ARG A 251 -2.64 -19.34 -0.80
C ARG A 251 -2.38 -17.84 -0.64
N THR A 252 -2.76 -17.24 0.48
CA THR A 252 -2.76 -15.77 0.62
C THR A 252 -1.39 -15.10 0.75
N LEU A 253 -0.28 -15.84 0.84
CA LEU A 253 1.08 -15.27 0.86
C LEU A 253 2.14 -16.12 0.14
N SER A 254 1.83 -17.36 -0.26
CA SER A 254 2.79 -18.20 -0.98
C SER A 254 2.62 -18.02 -2.49
N CYS A 255 3.29 -17.01 -3.04
CA CYS A 255 3.44 -16.78 -4.48
C CYS A 255 4.34 -17.84 -5.15
N SER A 256 4.08 -19.12 -4.89
CA SER A 256 4.59 -20.20 -5.73
C SER A 256 3.83 -20.12 -7.06
N PRO A 257 4.50 -19.95 -8.21
CA PRO A 257 3.83 -20.05 -9.49
C PRO A 257 3.39 -21.50 -9.66
N ARG A 258 2.11 -21.75 -9.43
CA ARG A 258 1.43 -22.90 -10.03
C ARG A 258 1.29 -22.63 -11.52
N ASP A 259 1.17 -23.70 -12.28
CA ASP A 259 0.74 -23.64 -13.67
C ASP A 259 -0.49 -22.71 -13.82
N PRO A 260 -0.65 -22.02 -14.95
CA PRO A 260 -1.76 -21.10 -15.17
C PRO A 260 -3.08 -21.88 -15.21
N ASP A 261 -3.66 -22.13 -14.03
CA ASP A 261 -5.06 -22.54 -13.88
C ASP A 261 -5.91 -21.60 -14.75
N PRO A 262 -6.78 -22.14 -15.63
CA PRO A 262 -7.49 -21.33 -16.61
C PRO A 262 -8.28 -20.22 -15.88
N VAL A 263 -8.01 -18.97 -16.26
CA VAL A 263 -8.53 -17.78 -15.57
C VAL A 263 -10.04 -17.93 -15.39
N HIS A 264 -10.47 -17.99 -14.12
CA HIS A 264 -11.85 -18.26 -13.77
C HIS A 264 -12.77 -17.27 -14.51
N PRO A 265 -13.82 -17.73 -15.23
CA PRO A 265 -14.61 -16.85 -16.11
C PRO A 265 -15.25 -15.70 -15.33
N ARG A 266 -15.52 -15.88 -14.03
CA ARG A 266 -16.00 -14.81 -13.15
C ARG A 266 -14.95 -13.73 -12.93
N LEU A 267 -13.70 -14.10 -12.63
CA LEU A 267 -12.59 -13.15 -12.49
C LEU A 267 -12.40 -12.33 -13.77
N SER A 268 -12.45 -12.96 -14.95
CA SER A 268 -12.39 -12.25 -16.24
C SER A 268 -13.50 -11.21 -16.41
N ALA A 269 -14.73 -11.53 -15.99
CA ALA A 269 -15.86 -10.59 -16.01
C ALA A 269 -15.67 -9.44 -15.01
N LEU A 270 -15.17 -9.72 -13.80
CA LEU A 270 -14.84 -8.70 -12.81
C LEU A 270 -13.73 -7.76 -13.31
N LEU A 271 -12.66 -8.29 -13.91
CA LEU A 271 -11.61 -7.49 -14.53
C LEU A 271 -12.19 -6.52 -15.57
N ALA A 272 -13.05 -7.00 -16.48
CA ALA A 272 -13.69 -6.15 -17.50
C ALA A 272 -14.59 -5.03 -16.90
N ILE A 273 -15.27 -5.30 -15.78
CA ILE A 273 -16.10 -4.31 -15.07
C ILE A 273 -15.24 -3.20 -14.45
N PHE A 274 -14.13 -3.56 -13.80
CA PHE A 274 -13.27 -2.57 -13.14
C PHE A 274 -12.30 -1.85 -14.09
N ASP A 275 -11.94 -2.46 -15.22
CA ASP A 275 -11.07 -1.83 -16.24
C ASP A 275 -11.82 -0.81 -17.11
N SER A 276 -13.14 -0.96 -17.28
CA SER A 276 -13.90 -0.17 -18.26
C SER A 276 -14.50 1.14 -17.72
N PRO A 277 -14.39 2.26 -18.47
CA PRO A 277 -15.12 3.49 -18.19
C PRO A 277 -16.65 3.33 -18.35
N THR A 278 -17.13 2.39 -19.19
CA THR A 278 -18.58 2.17 -19.40
C THR A 278 -19.27 1.72 -18.12
N HIS A 279 -18.57 0.95 -17.28
CA HIS A 279 -19.02 0.49 -15.98
C HIS A 279 -18.61 1.43 -14.83
N LYS A 280 -18.14 2.65 -15.17
CA LYS A 280 -17.61 3.64 -14.22
C LYS A 280 -16.54 3.04 -13.30
N PHE A 281 -15.67 2.20 -13.87
CA PHE A 281 -14.58 1.50 -13.17
C PHE A 281 -15.05 0.71 -11.93
N GLY A 282 -16.23 0.09 -12.03
CA GLY A 282 -16.82 -0.74 -10.99
C GLY A 282 -17.36 0.01 -9.77
N ILE A 283 -17.52 1.35 -9.80
CA ILE A 283 -18.03 2.12 -8.64
C ILE A 283 -19.44 1.71 -8.17
N LEU A 284 -20.22 1.07 -9.05
CA LEU A 284 -21.56 0.53 -8.76
C LEU A 284 -21.58 -1.00 -8.67
N ALA A 285 -20.43 -1.66 -8.81
CA ALA A 285 -20.34 -3.12 -8.72
C ALA A 285 -20.33 -3.56 -7.24
N ALA A 286 -21.34 -4.34 -6.85
CA ALA A 286 -21.38 -4.97 -5.54
C ALA A 286 -20.59 -6.28 -5.58
N LEU A 287 -19.62 -6.44 -4.66
CA LEU A 287 -18.82 -7.66 -4.53
C LEU A 287 -19.38 -8.65 -3.48
N LYS A 288 -20.46 -8.30 -2.79
CA LYS A 288 -21.07 -9.06 -1.67
C LYS A 288 -21.49 -10.50 -2.00
N ASP A 289 -21.74 -10.78 -3.28
CA ASP A 289 -22.21 -12.08 -3.77
C ASP A 289 -21.06 -12.85 -4.48
N GLU A 290 -19.84 -12.30 -4.50
CA GLU A 290 -18.66 -12.91 -5.11
C GLU A 290 -17.94 -13.88 -4.16
N VAL A 291 -17.31 -14.90 -4.73
CA VAL A 291 -16.45 -15.81 -3.97
C VAL A 291 -15.20 -15.06 -3.50
N SER A 292 -14.83 -15.18 -2.22
CA SER A 292 -13.67 -14.48 -1.65
C SER A 292 -12.34 -14.80 -2.36
N ASP A 293 -12.19 -15.99 -2.93
CA ASP A 293 -11.05 -16.36 -3.78
C ASP A 293 -10.99 -15.49 -5.06
N ASP A 294 -12.12 -15.20 -5.72
CA ASP A 294 -12.19 -14.30 -6.89
C ASP A 294 -11.96 -12.83 -6.49
N VAL A 295 -12.50 -12.37 -5.36
CA VAL A 295 -12.25 -11.00 -4.84
C VAL A 295 -10.77 -10.79 -4.49
N TYR A 296 -10.13 -11.79 -3.89
CA TYR A 296 -8.70 -11.78 -3.60
C TYR A 296 -7.84 -11.86 -4.86
N ALA A 297 -8.26 -12.67 -5.85
CA ALA A 297 -7.62 -12.74 -7.16
C ALA A 297 -7.72 -11.40 -7.91
N LEU A 298 -8.85 -10.70 -7.82
CA LEU A 298 -9.04 -9.36 -8.40
C LEU A 298 -8.08 -8.33 -7.77
N LEU A 299 -7.99 -8.29 -6.43
CA LEU A 299 -7.08 -7.41 -5.70
C LEU A 299 -5.61 -7.69 -6.03
N THR A 300 -5.20 -8.96 -6.03
CA THR A 300 -3.82 -9.36 -6.36
C THR A 300 -3.49 -9.19 -7.84
N THR A 301 -4.47 -9.32 -8.75
CA THR A 301 -4.31 -8.99 -10.17
C THR A 301 -4.14 -7.49 -10.38
N PHE A 302 -4.85 -6.63 -9.64
CA PHE A 302 -4.60 -5.19 -9.67
C PHE A 302 -3.16 -4.86 -9.23
N LEU A 303 -2.76 -5.35 -8.06
CA LEU A 303 -1.45 -5.04 -7.47
C LEU A 303 -0.27 -5.60 -8.30
N SER A 304 -0.43 -6.79 -8.91
CA SER A 304 0.62 -7.40 -9.74
C SER A 304 0.70 -6.83 -11.16
N ARG A 305 -0.36 -6.17 -11.66
CA ARG A 305 -0.37 -5.46 -12.94
C ARG A 305 -0.04 -3.96 -12.82
N LEU A 306 0.32 -3.45 -11.65
CA LEU A 306 0.86 -2.09 -11.58
C LEU A 306 2.24 -2.04 -12.27
N PRO A 307 2.51 -1.07 -13.15
CA PRO A 307 3.81 -0.96 -13.82
C PRO A 307 4.93 -0.54 -12.86
N GLU A 308 4.56 0.06 -11.72
CA GLU A 308 5.44 0.44 -10.62
C GLU A 308 4.89 -0.19 -9.32
N PRO A 309 5.74 -0.73 -8.43
CA PRO A 309 5.27 -1.28 -7.17
C PRO A 309 4.77 -0.19 -6.21
N VAL A 310 3.75 -0.51 -5.41
CA VAL A 310 3.06 0.44 -4.51
C VAL A 310 4.03 1.22 -3.61
N ILE A 311 5.07 0.55 -3.10
CA ILE A 311 6.01 1.13 -2.12
C ILE A 311 6.84 2.26 -2.73
N ALA A 312 7.25 2.18 -4.00
CA ALA A 312 8.07 3.20 -4.64
C ALA A 312 8.08 3.06 -6.18
N PRO A 313 8.01 4.18 -6.93
CA PRO A 313 8.34 4.23 -8.36
C PRO A 313 9.69 3.57 -8.69
N LEU A 314 9.80 3.01 -9.90
CA LEU A 314 11.00 2.25 -10.33
C LEU A 314 12.28 3.11 -10.33
N GLU A 315 12.15 4.41 -10.57
CA GLU A 315 13.25 5.38 -10.59
C GLU A 315 13.86 5.61 -9.22
N ILE A 316 13.10 5.35 -8.14
CA ILE A 316 13.54 5.65 -6.76
C ILE A 316 13.57 4.40 -5.86
N ILE A 317 12.97 3.27 -6.26
CA ILE A 317 12.76 2.11 -5.39
C ILE A 317 14.05 1.53 -4.80
N GLN A 318 15.13 1.41 -5.59
CA GLN A 318 16.36 0.78 -5.10
C GLN A 318 16.94 1.59 -3.96
N GLY A 319 17.17 2.89 -4.19
CA GLY A 319 17.66 3.80 -3.17
C GLY A 319 16.71 3.94 -1.96
N PHE A 320 15.41 4.04 -2.20
CA PHE A 320 14.39 4.10 -1.15
C PHE A 320 14.38 2.84 -0.25
N ARG A 321 14.52 1.66 -0.86
CA ARG A 321 14.64 0.38 -0.17
C ARG A 321 15.92 0.32 0.67
N ASP A 322 17.04 0.77 0.11
CA ASP A 322 18.33 0.75 0.80
C ASP A 322 18.34 1.72 1.98
N ALA A 323 17.79 2.93 1.81
CA ALA A 323 17.56 3.90 2.88
C ALA A 323 16.70 3.32 4.03
N LEU A 324 15.55 2.69 3.71
CA LEU A 324 14.71 2.01 4.72
C LEU A 324 15.46 0.87 5.41
N TRP A 325 16.20 0.05 4.66
CA TRP A 325 16.93 -1.08 5.21
C TRP A 325 18.05 -0.63 6.16
N ILE A 326 18.88 0.31 5.72
CA ILE A 326 20.05 0.81 6.46
C ILE A 326 19.59 1.62 7.68
N TRP A 327 18.70 2.60 7.53
CA TRP A 327 18.37 3.51 8.63
C TRP A 327 17.26 2.99 9.57
N CYS A 328 16.35 2.13 9.11
CA CYS A 328 15.22 1.66 9.93
C CYS A 328 15.35 0.21 10.39
N VAL A 329 15.89 -0.70 9.56
CA VAL A 329 15.92 -2.14 9.87
C VAL A 329 17.23 -2.57 10.52
N LYS A 330 18.36 -2.29 9.86
CA LYS A 330 19.70 -2.74 10.26
C LYS A 330 20.71 -1.56 10.27
N PRO A 331 20.58 -0.61 11.23
CA PRO A 331 21.55 0.47 11.41
C PRO A 331 22.95 -0.09 11.68
N GLN A 332 23.98 0.62 11.17
CA GLN A 332 25.36 0.16 11.29
C GLN A 332 25.86 0.27 12.75
N PRO A 333 26.56 -0.74 13.28
CA PRO A 333 26.94 -0.81 14.70
C PRO A 333 28.01 0.20 15.16
N GLY A 334 28.46 1.09 14.28
CA GLY A 334 29.38 2.20 14.60
C GLY A 334 28.78 3.61 14.49
N SER A 335 27.52 3.72 14.03
CA SER A 335 26.74 4.96 14.14
C SER A 335 26.55 5.25 15.64
N GLN A 336 26.96 6.43 16.11
CA GLN A 336 27.20 6.68 17.54
C GLN A 336 25.94 6.65 18.41
N ARG A 337 24.77 6.50 17.79
CA ARG A 337 23.51 6.17 18.45
C ARG A 337 22.96 4.93 17.79
N ALA A 338 22.89 3.82 18.52
CA ALA A 338 21.96 2.75 18.20
C ALA A 338 20.55 3.36 18.16
N THR A 339 20.07 3.68 16.95
CA THR A 339 18.95 4.59 16.76
C THR A 339 17.72 4.03 17.47
N SER A 340 17.19 4.83 18.41
CA SER A 340 16.07 4.37 19.25
C SER A 340 14.93 3.89 18.36
N THR A 341 14.15 2.90 18.79
CA THR A 341 13.02 2.41 17.99
C THR A 341 12.06 3.54 17.61
N SER A 342 11.91 4.56 18.47
CA SER A 342 11.18 5.80 18.15
C SER A 342 11.82 6.59 17.01
N THR A 343 13.14 6.80 17.04
CA THR A 343 13.92 7.46 15.97
C THR A 343 13.78 6.70 14.65
N ARG A 344 13.91 5.37 14.65
CA ARG A 344 13.78 4.52 13.45
C ARG A 344 12.37 4.57 12.85
N ILE A 345 11.34 4.57 13.69
CA ILE A 345 9.94 4.79 13.27
C ILE A 345 9.78 6.19 12.67
N ARG A 346 10.40 7.23 13.26
CA ARG A 346 10.32 8.60 12.73
C ARG A 346 11.01 8.73 11.37
N ILE A 347 12.19 8.12 11.21
CA ILE A 347 12.89 8.06 9.91
C ILE A 347 12.01 7.35 8.87
N ALA A 348 11.41 6.19 9.20
CA ALA A 348 10.51 5.49 8.30
C ALA A 348 9.29 6.35 7.91
N GLN A 349 8.72 7.11 8.86
CA GLN A 349 7.63 8.06 8.59
C GLN A 349 8.06 9.19 7.66
N MET A 350 9.27 9.73 7.81
CA MET A 350 9.81 10.76 6.92
C MET A 350 10.00 10.20 5.51
N LEU A 351 10.66 9.04 5.37
CA LEU A 351 10.85 8.35 4.09
C LEU A 351 9.51 8.08 3.39
N LEU A 352 8.56 7.43 4.06
CA LEU A 352 7.22 7.19 3.50
C LEU A 352 6.51 8.50 3.11
N GLY A 353 6.74 9.59 3.84
CA GLY A 353 6.20 10.92 3.52
C GLY A 353 6.71 11.52 2.20
N LEU A 354 7.82 11.03 1.64
CA LEU A 354 8.34 11.47 0.33
C LEU A 354 7.61 10.81 -0.85
N LEU A 355 7.01 9.63 -0.65
CA LEU A 355 6.30 8.89 -1.69
C LEU A 355 5.15 9.69 -2.32
N PRO A 356 4.82 9.46 -3.61
CA PRO A 356 3.62 10.07 -4.22
C PRO A 356 2.37 9.78 -3.38
N THR A 357 1.47 10.77 -3.24
CA THR A 357 0.26 10.67 -2.41
C THR A 357 -0.63 9.47 -2.76
N PRO A 358 -0.80 9.08 -4.05
CA PRO A 358 -1.52 7.85 -4.39
C PRO A 358 -0.84 6.58 -3.85
N ASN A 359 0.48 6.48 -4.00
CA ASN A 359 1.29 5.37 -3.49
C ASN A 359 1.23 5.29 -1.96
N LEU A 360 1.43 6.41 -1.27
CA LEU A 360 1.35 6.51 0.18
C LEU A 360 -0.05 6.14 0.69
N SER A 361 -1.11 6.68 0.07
CA SER A 361 -2.49 6.40 0.46
C SER A 361 -2.85 4.92 0.30
N LEU A 362 -2.49 4.33 -0.86
CA LEU A 362 -2.68 2.90 -1.10
C LEU A 362 -1.87 2.04 -0.13
N PHE A 363 -0.60 2.38 0.11
CA PHE A 363 0.25 1.67 1.05
C PHE A 363 -0.32 1.68 2.47
N VAL A 364 -0.68 2.84 3.01
CA VAL A 364 -1.20 2.96 4.39
C VAL A 364 -2.54 2.23 4.53
N TYR A 365 -3.41 2.25 3.50
CA TYR A 365 -4.67 1.49 3.50
C TYR A 365 -4.43 -0.03 3.47
N LEU A 366 -3.57 -0.54 2.59
CA LEU A 366 -3.21 -1.96 2.53
C LEU A 366 -2.48 -2.45 3.80
N MET A 367 -1.67 -1.59 4.43
CA MET A 367 -1.04 -1.87 5.71
C MET A 367 -2.07 -1.91 6.84
N ALA A 368 -3.04 -0.99 6.88
CA ALA A 368 -4.13 -1.01 7.85
C ALA A 368 -4.97 -2.31 7.72
N PHE A 369 -5.31 -2.71 6.48
CA PHE A 369 -5.94 -3.99 6.19
C PHE A 369 -5.12 -5.19 6.69
N SER A 370 -3.82 -5.22 6.35
CA SER A 370 -2.92 -6.30 6.77
C SER A 370 -2.78 -6.40 8.30
N CYS A 371 -2.72 -5.26 9.00
CA CYS A 371 -2.69 -5.23 10.47
C CYS A 371 -3.96 -5.81 11.09
N GLN A 372 -5.15 -5.48 10.55
CA GLN A 372 -6.42 -6.03 11.05
C GLN A 372 -6.57 -7.52 10.76
N VAL A 373 -6.14 -7.98 9.56
CA VAL A 373 -6.03 -9.41 9.20
C VAL A 373 -5.18 -10.17 10.21
N LEU A 374 -4.00 -9.62 10.55
CA LEU A 374 -3.09 -10.23 11.52
C LEU A 374 -3.70 -10.23 12.93
N GLU A 375 -4.34 -9.15 13.36
CA GLU A 375 -4.97 -9.08 14.68
C GLU A 375 -6.09 -10.11 14.84
N VAL A 376 -7.01 -10.21 13.87
CA VAL A 376 -8.08 -11.22 13.87
C VAL A 376 -7.49 -12.63 13.96
N ARG A 377 -6.45 -12.92 13.18
CA ARG A 377 -5.74 -14.21 13.22
C ARG A 377 -5.03 -14.49 14.55
N MET A 378 -4.47 -13.46 15.19
CA MET A 378 -3.81 -13.60 16.50
C MET A 378 -4.84 -13.81 17.62
N ARG A 379 -5.95 -13.06 17.63
CA ARG A 379 -7.07 -13.26 18.56
C ARG A 379 -7.67 -14.66 18.42
N ARG A 380 -7.86 -15.15 17.18
CA ARG A 380 -8.32 -16.52 16.91
C ARG A 380 -7.37 -17.57 17.50
N ARG A 381 -6.07 -17.48 17.23
CA ARG A 381 -5.08 -18.44 17.77
C ARG A 381 -5.06 -18.47 19.30
N ARG A 382 -5.21 -17.33 19.98
CA ARG A 382 -5.32 -17.28 21.45
C ARG A 382 -6.55 -18.04 21.97
N ARG A 383 -7.70 -17.92 21.30
CA ARG A 383 -8.92 -18.68 21.64
C ARG A 383 -8.77 -20.18 21.38
N GLU A 384 -8.13 -20.56 20.27
CA GLU A 384 -7.87 -21.97 19.94
C GLU A 384 -6.87 -22.62 20.91
N SER A 385 -5.87 -21.88 21.41
CA SER A 385 -5.00 -22.32 22.50
C SER A 385 -5.78 -22.50 23.80
N ALA A 386 -6.48 -21.46 24.28
CA ALA A 386 -7.25 -21.53 25.52
C ALA A 386 -8.31 -22.66 25.52
N ALA A 387 -8.95 -22.92 24.38
CA ALA A 387 -9.90 -24.03 24.25
C ALA A 387 -9.23 -25.41 24.31
N ARG A 388 -8.00 -25.57 23.80
CA ARG A 388 -7.22 -26.81 23.94
C ARG A 388 -6.77 -27.04 25.37
N ASP A 389 -6.30 -25.98 26.02
CA ASP A 389 -5.85 -26.04 27.41
C ASP A 389 -7.02 -26.39 28.34
N SER A 390 -8.19 -25.78 28.12
CA SER A 390 -9.44 -26.11 28.83
C SER A 390 -9.88 -27.57 28.62
N LEU A 391 -9.81 -28.10 27.38
CA LEU A 391 -10.17 -29.49 27.09
C LEU A 391 -9.18 -30.50 27.69
N ALA A 392 -7.89 -30.14 27.77
CA ALA A 392 -6.85 -30.95 28.41
C ALA A 392 -7.01 -31.01 29.95
N CYS A 393 -7.70 -30.04 30.55
CA CYS A 393 -8.00 -30.01 31.99
C CYS A 393 -9.25 -30.83 32.39
N GLY A 394 -9.92 -31.48 31.43
CA GLY A 394 -11.19 -32.21 31.64
C GLY A 394 -11.12 -33.44 32.53
N THR A 395 -9.92 -33.92 32.89
CA THR A 395 -9.71 -35.04 33.83
C THR A 395 -9.06 -34.57 35.13
N GLY A 396 -9.83 -33.85 35.94
CA GLY A 396 -9.68 -33.73 37.40
C GLY A 396 -8.39 -33.10 37.94
N GLY A 397 -8.41 -31.79 38.23
CA GLY A 397 -7.46 -31.20 39.21
C GLY A 397 -7.14 -29.71 39.14
N ILE A 398 -7.57 -28.96 38.11
CA ILE A 398 -6.91 -27.68 37.74
C ILE A 398 -7.64 -26.39 38.19
N SER A 399 -8.71 -26.50 38.99
CA SER A 399 -9.50 -25.33 39.46
C SER A 399 -8.71 -24.30 40.29
N ALA A 400 -7.66 -24.72 41.01
CA ALA A 400 -6.88 -23.81 41.87
C ALA A 400 -5.91 -22.91 41.10
N LEU A 401 -5.33 -23.41 40.01
CA LEU A 401 -4.26 -22.72 39.28
C LEU A 401 -4.83 -21.70 38.27
N GLU A 402 -5.96 -22.04 37.63
CA GLU A 402 -6.72 -21.11 36.78
C GLU A 402 -7.28 -19.92 37.59
N ALA A 403 -7.73 -20.16 38.83
CA ALA A 403 -8.14 -19.10 39.76
C ALA A 403 -6.99 -18.16 40.16
N GLN A 404 -5.77 -18.68 40.36
CA GLN A 404 -4.58 -17.86 40.63
C GLN A 404 -4.16 -17.02 39.40
N LEU A 405 -4.29 -17.57 38.20
CA LEU A 405 -3.92 -16.88 36.96
C LEU A 405 -4.88 -15.73 36.64
N LEU A 406 -6.19 -15.93 36.85
CA LEU A 406 -7.21 -14.87 36.78
C LEU A 406 -7.04 -13.78 37.86
N ALA A 407 -6.52 -14.13 39.05
CA ALA A 407 -6.19 -13.14 40.07
C ALA A 407 -5.00 -12.25 39.65
N LEU A 408 -3.98 -12.84 39.04
CA LEU A 408 -2.80 -12.13 38.51
C LEU A 408 -3.14 -11.18 37.35
N GLU A 409 -4.02 -11.59 36.42
CA GLU A 409 -4.46 -10.69 35.33
C GLU A 409 -5.18 -9.45 35.87
N ARG A 410 -6.09 -9.61 36.86
CA ARG A 410 -6.77 -8.47 37.51
C ARG A 410 -5.79 -7.54 38.25
N GLU A 411 -4.74 -8.09 38.87
CA GLU A 411 -3.71 -7.29 39.53
C GLU A 411 -2.87 -6.48 38.52
N LEU A 412 -2.59 -7.06 37.35
CA LEU A 412 -1.89 -6.38 36.25
C LEU A 412 -2.73 -5.27 35.61
N GLU A 413 -4.03 -5.47 35.37
CA GLU A 413 -4.92 -4.41 34.91
C GLU A 413 -5.02 -3.26 35.92
N GLY A 414 -5.14 -3.57 37.22
CA GLY A 414 -5.15 -2.57 38.29
C GLY A 414 -3.87 -1.74 38.39
N LYS A 415 -2.69 -2.35 38.13
CA LYS A 415 -1.41 -1.62 38.04
C LYS A 415 -1.37 -0.68 36.83
N ASN A 416 -1.95 -1.08 35.71
CA ASN A 416 -1.95 -0.31 34.46
C ASN A 416 -2.84 0.94 34.55
N GLU A 417 -4.04 0.83 35.15
CA GLU A 417 -4.90 2.00 35.42
C GLU A 417 -4.24 3.00 36.39
N ARG A 418 -3.58 2.53 37.45
CA ARG A 418 -2.81 3.41 38.37
C ARG A 418 -1.68 4.17 37.66
N GLU A 419 -1.03 3.56 36.67
CA GLU A 419 0.00 4.24 35.87
C GLU A 419 -0.60 5.29 34.93
N LYS A 420 -1.74 4.98 34.32
CA LYS A 420 -2.57 5.90 33.52
C LYS A 420 -2.99 7.13 34.33
N GLU A 421 -3.38 6.94 35.58
CA GLU A 421 -3.79 8.02 36.48
C GLU A 421 -2.61 8.91 36.91
N LYS A 422 -1.45 8.32 37.23
CA LYS A 422 -0.20 9.07 37.44
C LYS A 422 0.13 9.96 36.24
N ARG A 423 -0.02 9.45 35.01
CA ARG A 423 0.20 10.22 33.77
C ARG A 423 -0.79 11.40 33.65
N LYS A 424 -2.08 11.22 34.01
CA LYS A 424 -3.07 12.32 34.05
C LYS A 424 -2.69 13.42 35.04
N ILE A 425 -2.17 13.07 36.22
CA ILE A 425 -1.76 14.04 37.25
C ILE A 425 -0.56 14.88 36.77
N VAL A 426 0.42 14.27 36.11
CA VAL A 426 1.59 14.98 35.56
C VAL A 426 1.17 15.98 34.47
N VAL A 427 0.18 15.63 33.63
CA VAL A 427 -0.35 16.53 32.59
C VAL A 427 -1.14 17.70 33.18
N ARG A 428 -1.81 17.55 34.33
CA ARG A 428 -2.52 18.65 35.02
C ARG A 428 -1.62 19.62 35.80
N ARG A 429 -0.33 19.32 35.94
CA ARG A 429 0.67 20.17 36.63
C ARG A 429 1.60 20.91 35.65
N ARG A 430 1.30 20.83 34.35
CA ARG A 430 1.91 21.61 33.28
C ARG A 430 0.84 22.49 32.64
#